data_AF-A0AAX2MFH3-F1
#
_entry.id   AF-A0AAX2MFH3-F1
#
_cell.length_a   1.000
_cell.length_b   1.000
_cell.length_c   1.000
_cell.angle_alpha   90.00
_cell.angle_beta   90.00
_cell.angle_gamma   90.00
#
_symmetry.space_group_name_H-M   'P 1'
#
loop_
_entity.id
_entity.type
_entity.pdbx_description
1 polymer ?
#
loop_
_entity_poly.entity_id
_entity_poly.type
_entity_poly.pdbx_seq_one_letter_code
_entity_poly.pdbx_strand_id
1 'polypeptide(L)'
;MALKAAFIFIAPHGDPQRHRSTTATPEVEVVTLAVSSYRQAGAVARELAEQGCAAIELCGGFGHQGVAIVAAAVGKLAAVGAVRFDPHPLLGHRSGDELA
;
A
#
# COMPACT_ATOMS: atom_id res chain seq x y z
N MET A 1 -12.93 13.42 -13.69
CA MET A 1 -12.57 11.99 -13.51
C MET A 1 -12.44 11.76 -12.03
N ALA A 2 -12.91 10.61 -11.54
CA ALA A 2 -12.70 10.21 -10.15
C ALA A 2 -11.20 10.10 -9.84
N LEU A 3 -10.80 10.51 -8.65
CA LEU A 3 -9.44 10.31 -8.14
C LEU A 3 -9.18 8.81 -8.01
N LYS A 4 -8.06 8.31 -8.55
CA LYS A 4 -7.64 6.92 -8.34
C LYS A 4 -6.67 6.85 -7.17
N ALA A 5 -6.95 5.98 -6.21
CA ALA A 5 -6.10 5.71 -5.07
C ALA A 5 -5.90 4.21 -4.87
N ALA A 6 -4.87 3.83 -4.12
CA ALA A 6 -4.61 2.45 -3.74
C ALA A 6 -4.39 2.34 -2.24
N PHE A 7 -4.96 1.31 -1.61
CA PHE A 7 -4.63 0.87 -0.26
C PHE A 7 -3.91 -0.47 -0.34
N ILE A 8 -2.64 -0.50 0.06
CA ILE A 8 -1.80 -1.70 0.02
C ILE A 8 -1.59 -2.17 1.44
N PHE A 9 -1.92 -3.43 1.71
CA PHE A 9 -1.61 -4.08 2.99
C PHE A 9 -0.65 -5.24 2.81
N ILE A 10 0.27 -5.39 3.77
CA ILE A 10 1.22 -6.50 3.78
C ILE A 10 0.68 -7.65 4.64
N ALA A 11 0.74 -8.86 4.11
CA ALA A 11 0.37 -10.08 4.82
C ALA A 11 1.20 -11.26 4.31
N PRO A 12 1.48 -12.28 5.16
CA PRO A 12 2.03 -13.55 4.68
C PRO A 12 1.19 -14.10 3.52
N HIS A 13 1.86 -14.51 2.44
CA HIS A 13 1.22 -15.03 1.22
C HIS A 13 0.28 -14.05 0.49
N GLY A 14 0.43 -12.74 0.72
CA GLY A 14 -0.23 -11.70 -0.07
C GLY A 14 0.12 -11.80 -1.56
N ASP A 15 -0.90 -11.70 -2.41
CA ASP A 15 -0.80 -11.82 -3.86
C ASP A 15 -1.61 -10.66 -4.48
N PRO A 16 -0.96 -9.68 -5.12
CA PRO A 16 -1.62 -8.48 -5.63
C PRO A 16 -2.56 -8.76 -6.82
N GLN A 17 -2.42 -9.92 -7.48
CA GLN A 17 -3.31 -10.30 -8.57
C GLN A 17 -4.55 -11.05 -8.09
N ARG A 18 -4.41 -11.84 -7.02
CA ARG A 18 -5.51 -12.66 -6.48
C ARG A 18 -6.27 -11.98 -5.34
N HIS A 19 -5.56 -11.29 -4.46
CA HIS A 19 -6.10 -10.69 -3.24
C HIS A 19 -6.26 -9.19 -3.43
N ARG A 20 -7.22 -8.80 -4.29
CA ARG A 20 -7.53 -7.40 -4.57
C ARG A 20 -9.03 -7.16 -4.73
N SER A 21 -9.46 -5.95 -4.45
CA SER A 21 -10.83 -5.47 -4.69
C SER A 21 -10.82 -3.97 -4.96
N THR A 22 -11.83 -3.47 -5.67
CA THR A 22 -11.97 -2.04 -5.96
C THR A 22 -13.32 -1.56 -5.42
N THR A 23 -13.30 -0.40 -4.76
CA THR A 23 -14.52 0.33 -4.36
C THR A 23 -14.51 1.68 -5.05
N ALA A 24 -15.63 2.05 -5.67
CA ALA A 24 -15.75 3.27 -6.44
C ALA A 24 -16.97 4.11 -6.01
N THR A 25 -16.78 5.41 -6.04
CA THR A 25 -17.77 6.48 -5.90
C THR A 25 -17.62 7.44 -7.10
N PRO A 26 -18.53 8.41 -7.30
CA PRO A 26 -18.34 9.42 -8.35
C PRO A 26 -17.04 10.22 -8.20
N GLU A 27 -16.55 10.43 -6.98
CA GLU A 27 -15.39 11.26 -6.66
C GLU A 27 -14.08 10.47 -6.58
N VAL A 28 -14.10 9.22 -6.10
CA VAL A 28 -12.90 8.41 -5.84
C VAL A 28 -13.09 6.92 -6.15
N GLU A 29 -12.06 6.31 -6.73
CA GLU A 29 -11.89 4.87 -6.91
C GLU A 29 -10.67 4.42 -6.09
N VAL A 30 -10.88 3.48 -5.17
CA VAL A 30 -9.82 2.93 -4.32
C VAL A 30 -9.65 1.45 -4.62
N VAL A 31 -8.46 1.06 -5.08
CA VAL A 31 -8.07 -0.35 -5.16
C VAL A 31 -7.41 -0.77 -3.85
N THR A 32 -7.93 -1.81 -3.23
CA THR A 32 -7.31 -2.47 -2.07
C THR A 32 -6.64 -3.75 -2.52
N LEU A 33 -5.39 -3.99 -2.13
CA LEU A 33 -4.68 -5.23 -2.47
C LEU A 33 -3.67 -5.69 -1.42
N ALA A 34 -3.44 -7.00 -1.37
CA ALA A 34 -2.44 -7.63 -0.51
C ALA A 34 -1.09 -7.79 -1.24
N VAL A 35 0.00 -7.61 -0.50
CA VAL A 35 1.37 -7.96 -0.94
C VAL A 35 2.08 -8.76 0.14
N SER A 36 3.13 -9.46 -0.24
CA SER A 36 3.92 -10.33 0.65
C SER A 36 5.31 -9.79 1.00
N SER A 37 5.73 -8.67 0.41
CA SER A 37 7.02 -8.04 0.72
C SER A 37 7.06 -6.56 0.34
N TYR A 38 7.98 -5.80 0.93
CA TYR A 38 8.21 -4.39 0.57
C TYR A 38 8.68 -4.21 -0.88
N ARG A 39 9.45 -5.16 -1.42
CA ARG A 39 9.86 -5.14 -2.83
C ARG A 39 8.65 -5.27 -3.76
N GLN A 40 7.77 -6.24 -3.49
CA GLN A 40 6.54 -6.42 -4.26
C GLN A 40 5.64 -5.19 -4.15
N ALA A 41 5.52 -4.62 -2.94
CA ALA A 41 4.78 -3.39 -2.72
C ALA A 41 5.30 -2.22 -3.56
N GLY A 42 6.63 -2.01 -3.59
CA GLY A 42 7.23 -0.94 -4.38
C GLY A 42 6.97 -1.11 -5.89
N ALA A 43 7.07 -2.34 -6.40
CA ALA A 43 6.78 -2.63 -7.80
C ALA A 43 5.32 -2.35 -8.17
N VAL A 44 4.37 -2.87 -7.37
CA VAL A 44 2.94 -2.69 -7.64
C VAL A 44 2.51 -1.24 -7.42
N ALA A 45 3.01 -0.56 -6.40
CA ALA A 45 2.71 0.84 -6.15
C ALA A 45 3.17 1.74 -7.30
N ARG A 46 4.37 1.50 -7.83
CA ARG A 46 4.87 2.20 -9.01
C ARG A 46 4.00 1.93 -10.24
N GLU A 47 3.65 0.67 -10.50
CA GLU A 47 2.78 0.31 -11.63
C GLU A 47 1.42 1.01 -11.53
N LEU A 48 0.80 1.02 -10.35
CA LEU A 48 -0.47 1.72 -10.13
C LEU A 48 -0.32 3.23 -10.34
N ALA A 49 0.78 3.82 -9.89
CA ALA A 49 1.06 5.24 -10.11
C ALA A 49 1.24 5.57 -11.61
N GLU A 50 1.94 4.71 -12.37
CA GLU A 50 2.07 4.81 -13.83
C GLU A 50 0.70 4.68 -14.53
N GLN A 51 -0.26 3.97 -13.94
CA GLN A 51 -1.65 3.84 -14.40
C GLN A 51 -2.56 5.01 -13.97
N GLY A 52 -2.00 6.06 -13.37
CA GLY A 52 -2.71 7.28 -12.97
C GLY A 52 -3.31 7.22 -11.56
N CYS A 53 -2.89 6.27 -10.72
CA CYS A 53 -3.17 6.32 -9.30
C CYS A 53 -2.45 7.51 -8.67
N ALA A 54 -3.18 8.46 -8.11
CA ALA A 54 -2.64 9.71 -7.57
C ALA A 54 -2.21 9.60 -6.10
N ALA A 55 -2.72 8.59 -5.38
CA ALA A 55 -2.43 8.37 -3.96
C ALA A 55 -2.23 6.88 -3.66
N ILE A 56 -1.16 6.56 -2.93
CA ILE A 56 -0.85 5.22 -2.43
C ILE A 56 -0.84 5.28 -0.91
N GLU A 57 -1.80 4.60 -0.28
CA GLU A 57 -1.89 4.44 1.16
C GLU A 57 -1.37 3.06 1.57
N LEU A 58 -0.54 3.03 2.59
CA LEU A 58 0.10 1.82 3.11
C LEU A 58 -0.49 1.48 4.47
N CYS A 59 -0.81 0.21 4.70
CA CYS A 59 -1.25 -0.23 6.02
C CYS A 59 -0.11 -0.12 7.06
N GLY A 60 -0.44 -0.17 8.34
CA GLY A 60 0.53 -0.06 9.43
C GLY A 60 1.63 -1.13 9.46
N GLY A 61 1.48 -2.23 8.70
CA GLY A 61 2.51 -3.26 8.57
C GLY A 61 3.72 -2.86 7.73
N PHE A 62 3.72 -1.69 7.10
CA PHE A 62 4.86 -1.22 6.29
C PHE A 62 6.03 -0.63 7.10
N GLY A 63 5.84 -0.33 8.39
CA GLY A 63 6.90 0.25 9.22
C GLY A 63 7.51 1.53 8.62
N HIS A 64 8.70 1.93 9.04
CA HIS A 64 9.40 3.06 8.45
C HIS A 64 10.14 2.67 7.16
N GLN A 65 10.74 1.48 7.14
CA GLN A 65 11.56 1.04 6.00
C GLN A 65 10.70 0.74 4.78
N GLY A 66 9.58 0.04 4.97
CA GLY A 66 8.67 -0.28 3.87
C GLY A 66 8.05 0.96 3.25
N VAL A 67 7.67 1.95 4.07
CA VAL A 67 7.18 3.25 3.56
C VAL A 67 8.25 3.96 2.73
N ALA A 68 9.50 3.99 3.20
CA ALA A 68 10.61 4.61 2.45
C ALA A 68 10.87 3.89 1.11
N ILE A 69 10.85 2.56 1.10
CA ILE A 69 11.05 1.75 -0.11
C ILE A 69 9.94 2.03 -1.14
N VAL A 70 8.67 2.03 -0.71
CA VAL A 70 7.55 2.31 -1.60
C VAL A 70 7.60 3.75 -2.10
N ALA A 71 7.86 4.72 -1.23
CA ALA A 71 7.99 6.13 -1.62
C ALA A 71 9.12 6.34 -2.65
N ALA A 72 10.26 5.67 -2.47
CA ALA A 72 11.35 5.72 -3.44
C ALA A 72 10.97 5.09 -4.80
N ALA A 73 10.24 3.97 -4.79
CA ALA A 73 9.79 3.29 -6.01
C ALA A 73 8.76 4.10 -6.79
N VAL A 74 7.82 4.75 -6.09
CA VAL A 74 6.78 5.61 -6.68
C VAL A 74 7.34 6.95 -7.16
N GLY A 75 8.32 7.50 -6.44
CA GLY A 75 8.94 8.78 -6.78
C GLY A 75 7.92 9.92 -6.77
N LYS A 76 7.85 10.66 -7.88
CA LYS A 76 6.94 11.83 -8.02
C LYS A 76 5.61 11.49 -8.70
N LEU A 77 5.34 10.21 -8.97
CA LEU A 77 4.17 9.78 -9.74
C LEU A 77 2.87 9.85 -8.92
N ALA A 78 2.95 9.63 -7.62
CA ALA A 78 1.81 9.65 -6.70
C ALA A 78 2.24 10.08 -5.30
N ALA A 79 1.30 10.59 -4.50
CA ALA A 79 1.51 10.78 -3.07
C ALA A 79 1.57 9.42 -2.36
N VAL A 80 2.52 9.23 -1.44
CA VAL A 80 2.62 8.02 -0.62
C VAL A 80 2.38 8.37 0.84
N GLY A 81 1.39 7.72 1.45
CA GLY A 81 1.02 7.87 2.86
C GLY A 81 0.96 6.53 3.57
N ALA A 82 0.99 6.56 4.91
CA ALA A 82 0.88 5.36 5.73
C ALA A 82 -0.14 5.55 6.85
N VAL A 83 -1.04 4.59 6.99
CA VAL A 83 -1.98 4.52 8.10
C VAL A 83 -1.22 4.06 9.35
N ARG A 84 -1.37 4.81 10.44
CA ARG A 84 -0.76 4.49 11.74
C ARG A 84 -1.77 3.83 12.67
N PHE A 85 -1.28 2.91 13.51
CA PHE A 85 -2.00 2.34 14.64
C PHE A 85 -1.28 2.71 15.92
N ASP A 86 -2.02 3.05 16.98
CA ASP A 86 -1.41 3.29 18.30
C ASP A 86 -0.98 1.95 18.97
N PRO A 87 -1.78 0.87 18.88
CA PRO A 87 -1.28 -0.50 19.01
C PRO A 87 -1.76 -1.42 17.86
N HIS A 88 -0.87 -1.94 17.01
CA HIS A 88 -1.26 -2.69 15.80
C HIS A 88 -1.82 -4.10 16.11
N PRO A 89 -3.13 -4.36 15.96
CA PRO A 89 -3.76 -5.57 16.50
C PRO A 89 -3.42 -6.84 15.70
N LEU A 90 -3.19 -6.71 14.38
CA LEU A 90 -2.91 -7.87 13.51
C LEU A 90 -1.44 -8.35 13.56
N LEU A 91 -0.55 -7.63 14.25
CA LEU A 91 0.89 -7.95 14.33
C LEU A 91 1.34 -8.26 15.76
N GLY A 92 0.41 -8.64 16.64
CA GLY A 92 0.73 -8.87 18.05
C GLY A 92 1.32 -7.63 18.73
N HIS A 93 0.87 -6.44 18.34
CA HIS A 93 1.36 -5.14 18.83
C HIS A 93 2.83 -4.82 18.50
N ARG A 94 3.40 -5.42 17.44
CA ARG A 94 4.77 -5.17 16.96
C ARG A 94 4.79 -4.30 15.70
N SER A 95 5.92 -3.64 15.45
CA SER A 95 6.14 -2.91 14.19
C SER A 95 6.27 -3.86 13.01
N GLY A 96 5.85 -3.41 11.83
CA GLY A 96 6.10 -4.10 10.57
C GLY A 96 7.59 -4.29 10.28
N ASP A 97 8.44 -3.34 10.66
CA ASP A 97 9.90 -3.40 10.42
C ASP A 97 10.58 -4.61 11.09
N GLU A 98 9.98 -5.16 12.14
CA GLU A 98 10.53 -6.32 12.86
C GLU A 98 10.13 -7.68 12.24
N LEU A 99 9.23 -7.65 11.24
CA LEU A 99 8.61 -8.84 10.65
C LEU A 99 8.89 -8.97 9.15
N ALA A 100 9.43 -7.92 8.53
CA ALA A 100 9.56 -7.76 7.08
C ALA A 100 10.93 -8.13 6.51
#